data_AF-A0A968XJR7-F1
#
_entry.id   AF-A0A968XJR7-F1
#
_cell.length_a   1.000
_cell.length_b   1.000
_cell.length_c   1.000
_cell.angle_alpha   90.00
_cell.angle_beta   90.00
_cell.angle_gamma   90.00
#
_symmetry.space_group_name_H-M   'P 1'
#
loop_
_entity.id
_entity.type
_entity.pdbx_description
1 polymer ?
#
loop_
_entity_poly.entity_id
_entity_poly.type
_entity_poly.pdbx_seq_one_letter_code
_entity_poly.pdbx_strand_id
1 'polypeptide(L)'
;EAAFKEELNKVITEGFTADEIAQAKQGWLLNRQRARGQDISLAGSLLNNLFTGRTFTWDGDLDQKVQSLTPEQINAAMKKYLTPEKISIVKAGDFAKAKAKP
;
A
#
# COMPACT_ATOMS: atom_id res chain seq x y z
N GLU A 1 -9.04 -17.06 2.14
CA GLU A 1 -9.86 -16.38 1.11
C GLU A 1 -11.03 -15.65 1.73
N ALA A 2 -11.91 -16.32 2.49
CA ALA A 2 -13.06 -15.67 3.14
C ALA A 2 -12.67 -14.43 3.97
N ALA A 3 -11.70 -14.56 4.90
CA ALA A 3 -11.21 -13.43 5.70
C ALA A 3 -10.64 -12.27 4.86
N PHE A 4 -10.00 -12.57 3.72
CA PHE A 4 -9.48 -11.53 2.83
C PHE A 4 -10.62 -10.75 2.16
N LYS A 5 -11.66 -11.47 1.67
CA LYS A 5 -12.84 -10.83 1.09
C LYS A 5 -13.64 -10.04 2.12
N GLU A 6 -13.71 -10.55 3.35
CA GLU A 6 -14.36 -9.85 4.47
C GLU A 6 -13.68 -8.52 4.76
N GLU A 7 -12.37 -8.50 4.94
CA GLU A 7 -11.64 -7.25 5.21
C GLU A 7 -11.67 -6.29 4.02
N LEU A 8 -11.60 -6.81 2.80
CA LEU A 8 -11.76 -5.98 1.61
C LEU A 8 -13.14 -5.30 1.59
N ASN A 9 -14.20 -6.04 1.92
CA ASN A 9 -15.54 -5.49 1.99
C ASN A 9 -15.65 -4.44 3.07
N LYS A 10 -15.09 -4.65 4.27
CA LYS A 10 -15.06 -3.63 5.35
C LYS A 10 -14.37 -2.35 4.90
N VAL A 11 -13.20 -2.46 4.24
CA VAL A 11 -12.51 -1.28 3.70
C VAL A 11 -13.36 -0.54 2.66
N ILE A 12 -14.12 -1.26 1.84
CA ILE A 12 -15.02 -0.65 0.86
C ILE A 12 -16.24 -0.03 1.53
N THR A 13 -16.84 -0.64 2.55
CA THR A 13 -18.09 -0.16 3.15
C THR A 13 -17.85 0.87 4.25
N GLU A 14 -16.98 0.55 5.19
CA GLU A 14 -16.70 1.30 6.42
C GLU A 14 -15.52 2.26 6.24
N GLY A 15 -14.55 1.89 5.41
CA GLY A 15 -13.33 2.69 5.22
C GLY A 15 -12.34 2.55 6.38
N PHE A 16 -11.30 3.37 6.36
CA PHE A 16 -10.32 3.44 7.45
C PHE A 16 -10.67 4.54 8.44
N THR A 17 -10.31 4.31 9.70
CA THR A 17 -10.39 5.31 10.77
C THR A 17 -9.32 6.39 10.62
N ALA A 18 -9.55 7.55 11.24
CA ALA A 18 -8.59 8.66 11.23
C ALA A 18 -7.23 8.26 11.85
N ASP A 19 -7.27 7.46 12.92
CA ASP A 19 -6.07 7.00 13.63
C ASP A 19 -5.24 6.02 12.77
N GLU A 20 -5.90 5.07 12.10
CA GLU A 20 -5.23 4.15 11.17
C GLU A 20 -4.56 4.91 10.02
N ILE A 21 -5.25 5.91 9.46
CA ILE A 21 -4.70 6.74 8.39
C ILE A 21 -3.50 7.56 8.90
N ALA A 22 -3.59 8.14 10.09
CA ALA A 22 -2.50 8.90 10.68
C ALA A 22 -1.25 8.03 10.90
N GLN A 23 -1.44 6.84 11.49
CA GLN A 23 -0.37 5.87 11.71
C GLN A 23 0.23 5.37 10.38
N ALA A 24 -0.62 5.09 9.38
CA ALA A 24 -0.16 4.65 8.07
C ALA A 24 0.68 5.72 7.37
N LYS A 25 0.25 7.00 7.41
CA LYS A 25 1.01 8.13 6.86
C LYS A 25 2.35 8.32 7.54
N GLN A 26 2.40 8.19 8.86
CA GLN A 26 3.64 8.29 9.62
C GLN A 26 4.58 7.14 9.27
N GLY A 27 4.08 5.89 9.27
CA GLY A 27 4.85 4.70 8.92
C GLY A 27 5.41 4.78 7.50
N TRP A 28 4.62 5.27 6.54
CA TRP A 28 5.03 5.48 5.16
C TRP A 28 6.20 6.48 5.05
N LEU A 29 6.11 7.62 5.74
CA LEU A 29 7.18 8.63 5.72
C LEU A 29 8.47 8.10 6.37
N LEU A 30 8.35 7.43 7.52
CA LEU A 30 9.50 6.83 8.21
C LEU A 30 10.18 5.75 7.37
N ASN A 31 9.42 4.92 6.66
CA ASN A 31 9.96 3.92 5.76
C ASN A 31 10.80 4.57 4.64
N ARG A 32 10.30 5.66 4.05
CA ARG A 32 10.99 6.39 2.98
C ARG A 32 12.26 7.08 3.48
N GLN A 33 12.21 7.71 4.65
CA GLN A 33 13.41 8.30 5.28
C GLN A 33 14.48 7.23 5.52
N ARG A 34 14.08 6.07 6.07
CA ARG A 34 14.99 4.94 6.30
C ARG A 34 15.60 4.43 5.00
N ALA A 35 14.79 4.25 3.95
CA ALA A 35 15.26 3.78 2.65
C ALA A 35 16.30 4.74 2.04
N ARG A 36 16.11 6.05 2.18
CA ARG A 36 17.07 7.06 1.68
C ARG A 36 18.39 7.09 2.47
N GLY A 37 18.40 6.57 3.70
CA GLY A 37 19.61 6.42 4.52
C GLY A 37 20.44 5.17 4.19
N GLN A 38 20.03 4.34 3.23
CA GLN A 38 20.72 3.12 2.83
C GLN A 38 21.29 3.29 1.43
N ASP A 39 22.60 3.12 1.28
CA ASP A 39 23.33 3.41 0.03
C ASP A 39 22.75 2.71 -1.21
N ILE A 40 22.44 1.41 -1.09
CA ILE A 40 21.88 0.61 -2.20
C ILE A 40 20.51 1.16 -2.63
N SER A 41 19.66 1.45 -1.65
CA SER A 41 18.32 1.99 -1.88
C SER A 41 18.37 3.41 -2.47
N LEU A 42 19.29 4.24 -1.99
CA LEU A 42 19.52 5.59 -2.48
C LEU A 42 20.03 5.58 -3.93
N ALA A 43 21.02 4.74 -4.23
CA ALA A 43 21.56 4.58 -5.58
C ALA A 43 20.48 4.09 -6.56
N GLY A 44 19.68 3.09 -6.17
CA GLY A 44 18.54 2.61 -6.98
C GLY A 44 17.50 3.71 -7.23
N SER A 45 17.22 4.54 -6.23
CA SER A 45 16.30 5.67 -6.37
C SER A 45 16.83 6.73 -7.33
N LEU A 46 18.13 7.08 -7.24
CA LEU A 46 18.78 8.00 -8.17
C LEU A 46 18.72 7.51 -9.61
N LEU A 47 19.00 6.23 -9.84
CA LEU A 47 18.91 5.62 -11.18
C LEU A 47 17.48 5.67 -11.73
N ASN A 48 16.47 5.34 -10.92
CA ASN A 48 15.07 5.40 -11.34
C ASN A 48 14.61 6.84 -11.64
N ASN A 49 15.03 7.79 -10.81
CA ASN A 49 14.77 9.21 -11.02
C ASN A 49 15.39 9.68 -12.34
N LEU A 50 16.65 9.34 -12.61
CA LEU A 50 17.32 9.68 -13.87
C LEU A 50 16.60 9.07 -15.08
N PHE A 51 16.22 7.79 -15.00
CA PHE A 51 15.49 7.09 -16.06
C PHE A 51 14.12 7.72 -16.35
N THR A 52 13.41 8.18 -15.31
CA THR A 52 12.08 8.78 -15.44
C THR A 52 12.10 10.30 -15.61
N GLY A 53 13.28 10.93 -15.70
CA GLY A 53 13.43 12.38 -15.82
C GLY A 53 12.98 13.14 -14.56
N ARG A 54 13.09 12.52 -13.38
CA ARG A 54 12.70 13.07 -12.07
C ARG A 54 13.93 13.39 -11.22
N THR A 55 13.67 14.11 -10.14
CA THR A 55 14.63 14.37 -9.05
C THR A 55 13.98 14.07 -7.72
N PHE A 56 14.76 14.09 -6.63
CA PHE A 56 14.21 13.99 -5.27
C PHE A 56 13.24 15.13 -4.89
N THR A 57 13.17 16.21 -5.66
CA THR A 57 12.11 17.21 -5.51
C THR A 57 10.73 16.59 -5.75
N TRP A 58 10.59 15.74 -6.78
CA TRP A 58 9.35 15.04 -7.06
C TRP A 58 8.94 14.12 -5.90
N ASP A 59 9.92 13.46 -5.28
CA ASP A 59 9.68 12.64 -4.09
C ASP A 59 9.20 13.48 -2.91
N GLY A 60 9.78 14.66 -2.68
CA GLY A 60 9.34 15.60 -1.65
C GLY A 60 7.91 16.09 -1.87
N ASP A 61 7.57 16.43 -3.11
CA ASP A 61 6.20 16.82 -3.47
C ASP A 61 5.21 15.68 -3.27
N LEU A 62 5.60 14.44 -3.58
CA LEU A 62 4.80 13.26 -3.32
C LEU A 62 4.59 13.07 -1.82
N ASP A 63 5.65 13.22 -1.02
CA ASP A 63 5.60 13.09 0.44
C ASP A 63 4.57 14.09 1.00
N GLN A 64 4.61 15.35 0.59
CA GLN A 64 3.65 16.38 1.00
C GLN A 64 2.22 16.03 0.58
N LYS A 65 2.01 15.59 -0.67
CA LYS A 65 0.69 15.21 -1.18
C LYS A 65 0.09 14.07 -0.35
N VAL A 66 0.86 13.03 -0.05
CA VAL A 66 0.41 11.90 0.78
C VAL A 66 0.05 12.36 2.20
N GLN A 67 0.86 13.22 2.81
CA GLN A 67 0.55 13.75 4.14
C GLN A 67 -0.72 14.61 4.15
N SER A 68 -1.03 15.31 3.05
CA SER A 68 -2.22 16.16 2.92
C SER A 68 -3.54 15.42 2.66
N LEU A 69 -3.50 14.12 2.31
CA LEU A 69 -4.71 13.36 1.96
C LEU A 69 -5.74 13.32 3.11
N THR A 70 -7.01 13.59 2.85
CA THR A 70 -8.04 13.45 3.88
C THR A 70 -8.56 12.01 3.96
N PRO A 71 -9.13 11.57 5.10
CA PRO A 71 -9.78 10.27 5.20
C PRO A 71 -10.85 10.04 4.14
N GLU A 72 -11.62 11.07 3.79
CA GLU A 72 -12.66 11.00 2.78
C GLU A 72 -12.08 10.72 1.39
N GLN A 73 -10.94 11.37 1.05
CA GLN A 73 -10.24 11.15 -0.21
C GLN A 73 -9.70 9.73 -0.32
N ILE A 74 -9.12 9.21 0.78
CA ILE A 74 -8.61 7.85 0.84
C ILE A 74 -9.77 6.85 0.70
N ASN A 75 -10.81 6.99 1.50
CA ASN A 75 -11.96 6.09 1.48
C ASN A 75 -12.69 6.12 0.12
N ALA A 76 -12.81 7.30 -0.50
CA ALA A 76 -13.36 7.42 -1.87
C ALA A 76 -12.48 6.70 -2.91
N ALA A 77 -11.15 6.81 -2.81
CA ALA A 77 -10.24 6.09 -3.69
C ALA A 77 -10.35 4.58 -3.52
N MET A 78 -10.44 4.08 -2.27
CA MET A 78 -10.65 2.65 -2.01
C MET A 78 -11.92 2.14 -2.67
N LYS A 79 -13.05 2.82 -2.45
CA LYS A 79 -14.35 2.48 -3.08
C LYS A 79 -14.30 2.50 -4.60
N LYS A 80 -13.55 3.43 -5.19
CA LYS A 80 -13.46 3.60 -6.64
C LYS A 80 -12.61 2.52 -7.32
N TYR A 81 -11.50 2.11 -6.71
CA TYR A 81 -10.50 1.26 -7.36
C TYR A 81 -10.51 -0.18 -6.86
N LEU A 82 -11.02 -0.46 -5.66
CA LEU A 82 -11.20 -1.84 -5.19
C LEU A 82 -12.54 -2.39 -5.65
N THR A 83 -12.51 -3.22 -6.69
CA THR A 83 -13.67 -3.97 -7.17
C THR A 83 -13.43 -5.46 -6.88
N PRO A 84 -14.04 -6.05 -5.84
CA PRO A 84 -13.78 -7.43 -5.42
C PRO A 84 -13.90 -8.45 -6.56
N GLU A 85 -14.82 -8.22 -7.49
CA GLU A 85 -15.11 -9.10 -8.63
C GLU A 85 -13.98 -9.11 -9.66
N LYS A 86 -13.12 -8.07 -9.68
CA LYS A 86 -11.99 -7.95 -10.59
C LYS A 86 -10.69 -8.51 -10.00
N ILE A 87 -10.72 -9.04 -8.78
CA ILE A 87 -9.54 -9.58 -8.11
C ILE A 87 -9.33 -11.03 -8.55
N SER A 88 -8.19 -11.31 -9.18
CA SER A 88 -7.73 -12.67 -9.46
C SER A 88 -7.07 -13.27 -8.21
N ILE A 89 -7.62 -14.37 -7.71
CA ILE A 89 -7.08 -15.10 -6.54
C ILE A 89 -6.48 -16.41 -7.00
N VAL A 90 -5.16 -16.56 -6.83
CA VAL A 90 -4.42 -17.78 -7.15
C VAL A 90 -3.93 -18.41 -5.84
N LYS A 91 -4.18 -19.72 -5.67
CA LYS A 91 -3.71 -20.49 -4.51
C LYS A 91 -2.77 -21.59 -5.01
N ALA A 92 -1.58 -21.66 -4.45
CA ALA A 92 -0.61 -22.71 -4.74
C ALA A 92 -0.15 -23.37 -3.42
N GLY A 93 -0.18 -24.69 -3.37
CA GLY A 93 0.20 -25.47 -2.19
C GLY A 93 -0.19 -26.95 -2.30
N ASP A 94 0.37 -27.78 -1.42
CA ASP A 94 -0.02 -29.18 -1.27
C ASP A 94 -1.27 -29.27 -0.37
N PHE A 95 -2.44 -29.18 -1.01
CA PHE A 95 -3.74 -29.24 -0.32
C PHE A 95 -4.17 -30.66 0.05
N ALA A 96 -3.48 -31.70 -0.47
CA ALA A 96 -3.76 -33.08 -0.14
C ALA A 96 -3.29 -33.42 1.28
N LYS A 97 -2.08 -32.96 1.67
CA LYS A 97 -1.58 -33.09 3.05
C LYS A 97 -2.34 -32.21 4.06
N ALA A 98 -2.99 -31.15 3.60
CA ALA A 98 -3.80 -30.28 4.47
C ALA A 98 -5.11 -30.94 4.93
N LYS A 99 -5.65 -31.90 4.17
CA LYS A 99 -6.80 -32.73 4.57
C LYS A 99 -6.40 -33.94 5.42
N ALA A 100 -5.12 -34.31 5.41
CA ALA A 100 -4.56 -35.43 6.17
C ALA A 100 -3.82 -34.91 7.41
N LYS A 101 -4.57 -34.46 8.40
CA LYS A 101 -4.12 -34.49 9.79
C LYS A 101 -5.25 -35.08 10.67
N PRO A 102 -4.88 -35.92 11.65
CA PRO A 102 -5.79 -36.76 12.43
C PRO A 102 -6.73 -35.97 13.34
#